data_AF-A0A3M7DBV7-F1
#
_entry.id   AF-A0A3M7DBV7-F1
#
_cell.length_a   1.000
_cell.length_b   1.000
_cell.length_c   1.000
_cell.angle_alpha   90.00
_cell.angle_beta   90.00
_cell.angle_gamma   90.00
#
_symmetry.space_group_name_H-M   'P 1'
#
loop_
_entity.id
_entity.type
_entity.pdbx_description
1 polymer ?
#
loop_
_entity_poly.entity_id
_entity_poly.type
_entity_poly.pdbx_seq_one_letter_code
_entity_poly.pdbx_strand_id
1 'polypeptide(L)'
;MAEKKADVNPLVTTKAPETSLSVQLHPLVLLTISDYITRHTLRQQQGPVFGAIIGQQNGRNFTLENAFECKLAESDGNVMLDREWFAERLEQYKDVHKAPALDLIALFTMAPIEGPQPVHLPVLKQVQEMTNTEGIMMLLFHGSMVDQLQGGKLPITLWETVHEQDGQTKFRELSFEVETGDAEMIGVDFVAKGGGNATAVPKVDAQQGGESSKDKKSKNKGKAKEKEEDAEDEESATSALSAEDEELIASLNAKANAIKMLNQRINLIRSYLETLPQSYLTDSNASIPPSDTTNHTLLRSINSMLSRVPLLAPPTVAHPAASSDTVSSQPLSSIAKAGEKERQDVHLTALLAALTRSVSEASTMGTKFQAVTKEKQAKERISNIGRGGRGMGGMPGGYAEEGRLGEAGGVS
;
A
#
# COMPACT_ATOMS: atom_id res chain seq x y z
N MET A 1 -19.26 -35.31 -28.54
CA MET A 1 -17.99 -34.68 -28.13
C MET A 1 -17.97 -34.71 -26.62
N ALA A 2 -17.00 -35.42 -26.04
CA ALA A 2 -17.00 -35.81 -24.65
C ALA A 2 -16.88 -34.59 -23.72
N GLU A 3 -17.78 -34.50 -22.74
CA GLU A 3 -17.67 -33.60 -21.60
C GLU A 3 -16.37 -33.92 -20.85
N LYS A 4 -15.48 -32.93 -20.78
CA LYS A 4 -14.26 -32.99 -19.98
C LYS A 4 -14.68 -32.96 -18.51
N LYS A 5 -14.90 -34.13 -17.92
CA LYS A 5 -15.05 -34.31 -16.46
C LYS A 5 -13.86 -33.59 -15.81
N ALA A 6 -14.13 -32.60 -14.96
CA ALA A 6 -13.09 -31.98 -14.15
C ALA A 6 -12.50 -33.07 -13.25
N ASP A 7 -11.24 -33.44 -13.49
CA ASP A 7 -10.52 -34.38 -12.63
C ASP A 7 -10.42 -33.76 -11.23
N VAL A 8 -11.16 -34.35 -10.29
CA VAL A 8 -11.13 -33.94 -8.89
C VAL A 8 -9.79 -34.38 -8.32
N ASN A 9 -8.94 -33.42 -7.95
CA ASN A 9 -7.62 -33.70 -7.39
C ASN A 9 -7.77 -34.61 -6.14
N PRO A 10 -7.19 -35.85 -6.16
CA PRO A 10 -7.38 -36.82 -5.09
C PRO A 10 -6.77 -36.40 -3.75
N LEU A 11 -5.87 -35.40 -3.78
CA LEU A 11 -5.24 -34.83 -2.60
C LEU A 11 -6.10 -33.77 -1.91
N VAL A 12 -7.20 -33.33 -2.53
CA VAL A 12 -8.07 -32.29 -1.97
C VAL A 12 -9.26 -32.94 -1.26
N THR A 13 -9.52 -32.51 -0.02
CA THR A 13 -10.73 -32.94 0.70
C THR A 13 -11.90 -32.00 0.41
N THR A 14 -13.08 -32.58 0.16
CA THR A 14 -14.34 -31.84 0.02
C THR A 14 -15.10 -31.70 1.34
N LYS A 15 -14.55 -32.25 2.44
CA LYS A 15 -15.16 -32.18 3.77
C LYS A 15 -15.15 -30.74 4.28
N ALA A 16 -16.33 -30.28 4.71
CA ALA A 16 -16.50 -28.98 5.34
C ALA A 16 -15.52 -28.81 6.51
N PRO A 17 -14.97 -27.60 6.72
CA PRO A 17 -14.10 -27.34 7.84
C PRO A 17 -14.84 -27.56 9.15
N GLU A 18 -14.26 -28.35 10.06
CA GLU A 18 -14.80 -28.50 11.41
C GLU A 18 -14.65 -27.20 12.22
N THR A 19 -13.65 -26.38 11.87
CA THR A 19 -13.38 -25.07 12.47
C THR A 19 -12.83 -24.11 11.43
N SER A 20 -13.29 -22.86 11.41
CA SER A 20 -12.75 -21.80 10.55
C SER A 20 -11.45 -21.25 11.14
N LEU A 21 -10.38 -21.23 10.36
CA LEU A 21 -9.16 -20.49 10.65
C LEU A 21 -9.26 -19.08 10.06
N SER A 22 -8.76 -18.08 10.78
CA SER A 22 -8.62 -16.72 10.28
C SER A 22 -7.19 -16.52 9.84
N VAL A 23 -6.96 -16.30 8.54
CA VAL A 23 -5.61 -16.10 8.00
C VAL A 23 -5.51 -14.70 7.40
N GLN A 24 -4.55 -13.94 7.89
CA GLN A 24 -4.20 -12.60 7.46
C GLN A 24 -2.88 -12.65 6.70
N LEU A 25 -2.84 -12.11 5.49
CA LEU A 25 -1.68 -12.14 4.61
C LEU A 25 -1.17 -10.72 4.35
N HIS A 26 0.07 -10.44 4.74
CA HIS A 26 0.70 -9.15 4.47
C HIS A 26 1.10 -9.04 2.99
N PRO A 27 0.92 -7.87 2.34
CA PRO A 27 1.34 -7.64 0.96
C PRO A 27 2.83 -7.87 0.72
N LEU A 28 3.69 -7.63 1.72
CA LEU A 28 5.12 -7.85 1.61
C LEU A 28 5.47 -9.30 1.25
N VAL A 29 4.72 -10.27 1.79
CA VAL A 29 4.86 -11.69 1.46
C VAL A 29 4.61 -11.92 -0.03
N LEU A 30 3.53 -11.35 -0.57
CA LEU A 30 3.19 -11.46 -1.99
C LEU A 30 4.27 -10.87 -2.89
N LEU A 31 4.78 -9.69 -2.54
CA LEU A 31 5.87 -9.04 -3.28
C LEU A 31 7.14 -9.87 -3.27
N THR A 32 7.48 -10.46 -2.12
CA THR A 32 8.68 -11.30 -1.95
C THR A 32 8.57 -12.60 -2.74
N ILE A 33 7.40 -13.25 -2.72
CA ILE A 33 7.12 -14.46 -3.51
C ILE A 33 7.23 -14.14 -5.01
N SER A 34 6.61 -13.04 -5.46
CA SER A 34 6.64 -12.60 -6.85
C SER A 34 8.07 -12.27 -7.32
N ASP A 35 8.84 -11.53 -6.50
CA ASP A 35 10.26 -11.23 -6.77
C ASP A 35 11.08 -12.52 -6.90
N TYR A 36 10.93 -13.45 -5.97
CA TYR A 36 11.68 -14.71 -6.00
C TYR A 36 11.33 -15.54 -7.24
N ILE A 37 10.05 -15.72 -7.56
CA ILE A 37 9.62 -16.43 -8.77
C ILE A 37 10.20 -15.77 -10.02
N THR A 38 10.16 -14.44 -10.09
CA THR A 38 10.68 -13.67 -11.23
C THR A 38 12.19 -13.85 -11.36
N ARG A 39 12.95 -13.73 -10.25
CA ARG A 39 14.41 -13.94 -10.24
C ARG A 39 14.78 -15.37 -10.63
N HIS A 40 14.09 -16.37 -10.08
CA HIS A 40 14.31 -17.78 -10.37
C HIS A 40 14.10 -18.08 -11.86
N THR A 41 13.01 -17.55 -12.42
CA THR A 41 12.64 -17.71 -13.84
C THR A 41 13.64 -17.01 -14.76
N LEU A 42 13.97 -15.74 -14.50
CA LEU A 42 14.90 -14.96 -15.34
C LEU A 42 16.34 -15.49 -15.29
N ARG A 43 16.76 -16.03 -14.15
CA ARG A 43 18.08 -16.66 -13.98
C ARG A 43 18.14 -18.09 -14.51
N GLN A 44 17.02 -18.66 -14.97
CA GLN A 44 16.92 -20.03 -15.45
C GLN A 44 17.44 -21.05 -14.43
N GLN A 45 17.15 -20.80 -13.14
CA GLN A 45 17.53 -21.70 -12.06
C GLN A 45 16.76 -23.02 -12.21
N GLN A 46 17.47 -24.13 -11.98
CA GLN A 46 16.90 -25.48 -12.12
C GLN A 46 16.12 -25.85 -10.85
N GLY A 47 15.07 -26.65 -11.03
CA GLY A 47 14.21 -27.13 -9.95
C GLY A 47 13.00 -26.25 -9.66
N PRO A 48 12.05 -26.76 -8.85
CA PRO A 48 10.84 -26.03 -8.47
C PRO A 48 11.16 -24.87 -7.52
N VAL A 49 10.27 -23.88 -7.47
CA VAL A 49 10.39 -22.77 -6.53
C VAL A 49 9.79 -23.18 -5.20
N PHE A 50 10.58 -23.17 -4.13
CA PHE A 50 10.10 -23.34 -2.76
C PHE A 50 10.63 -22.24 -1.86
N GLY A 51 9.78 -21.80 -0.94
CA GLY A 51 10.17 -20.90 0.13
C GLY A 51 9.29 -21.10 1.36
N ALA A 52 9.61 -20.37 2.41
CA ALA A 52 8.92 -20.40 3.68
C ALA A 52 8.38 -19.03 4.05
N ILE A 53 7.33 -19.03 4.86
CA ILE A 53 6.63 -17.86 5.35
C ILE A 53 6.59 -17.95 6.87
N ILE A 54 7.05 -16.87 7.50
CA ILE A 54 7.01 -16.67 8.94
C ILE A 54 5.95 -15.64 9.30
N GLY A 55 5.41 -15.77 10.50
CA GLY A 55 4.47 -14.79 11.04
C GLY A 55 4.06 -15.15 12.46
N GLN A 56 2.87 -14.71 12.89
CA GLN A 56 2.37 -14.99 14.24
C GLN A 56 1.21 -15.96 14.22
N GLN A 57 1.19 -16.83 15.23
CA GLN A 57 0.06 -17.70 15.52
C GLN A 57 -0.56 -17.29 16.86
N ASN A 58 -1.71 -16.63 16.80
CA ASN A 58 -2.50 -16.24 17.97
C ASN A 58 -3.73 -17.13 18.08
N GLY A 59 -3.54 -18.34 18.60
CA GLY A 59 -4.58 -19.36 18.69
C GLY A 59 -5.00 -19.85 17.30
N ARG A 60 -6.15 -19.36 16.80
CA ARG A 60 -6.70 -19.69 15.46
C ARG A 60 -6.54 -18.57 14.44
N ASN A 61 -5.94 -17.46 14.84
CA ASN A 61 -5.61 -16.35 13.97
C ASN A 61 -4.14 -16.49 13.57
N PHE A 62 -3.89 -16.54 12.27
CA PHE A 62 -2.56 -16.65 11.68
C PHE A 62 -2.28 -15.38 10.89
N THR A 63 -1.14 -14.75 11.13
CA THR A 63 -0.61 -13.67 10.29
C THR A 63 0.55 -14.22 9.48
N LEU A 64 0.60 -13.91 8.19
CA LEU A 64 1.71 -14.24 7.29
C LEU A 64 2.42 -12.93 6.98
N GLU A 65 3.58 -12.70 7.61
CA GLU A 65 4.20 -11.37 7.66
C GLU A 65 5.43 -11.26 6.75
N ASN A 66 6.29 -12.28 6.75
CA ASN A 66 7.53 -12.26 5.99
C ASN A 66 7.79 -13.59 5.31
N ALA A 67 8.46 -13.56 4.15
CA ALA A 67 8.77 -14.75 3.38
C ALA A 67 10.24 -14.79 2.97
N PHE A 68 10.76 -15.99 2.76
CA PHE A 68 12.12 -16.18 2.28
C PHE A 68 12.23 -17.37 1.33
N GLU A 69 13.15 -17.28 0.37
CA GLU A 69 13.48 -18.35 -0.56
C GLU A 69 14.14 -19.52 0.16
N CYS A 70 13.85 -20.76 -0.23
CA CYS A 70 14.50 -21.93 0.34
C CYS A 70 15.48 -22.56 -0.64
N LYS A 71 16.61 -23.05 -0.10
CA LYS A 71 17.56 -23.84 -0.87
C LYS A 71 17.12 -25.30 -0.96
N LEU A 72 17.10 -25.82 -2.19
CA LEU A 72 16.78 -27.22 -2.47
C LEU A 72 18.03 -28.07 -2.55
N ALA A 73 17.90 -29.31 -2.10
CA ALA A 73 18.89 -30.37 -2.25
C ALA A 73 18.24 -31.54 -2.98
N GLU A 74 18.95 -32.10 -3.96
CA GLU A 74 18.51 -33.32 -4.63
C GLU A 74 18.93 -34.53 -3.79
N SER A 75 17.97 -35.32 -3.33
CA SER A 75 18.20 -36.59 -2.64
C SER A 75 17.28 -37.65 -3.21
N ASP A 76 17.84 -38.76 -3.70
CA ASP A 76 17.11 -39.92 -4.22
C ASP A 76 16.04 -39.61 -5.29
N GLY A 77 16.31 -38.64 -6.18
CA GLY A 77 15.40 -38.26 -7.27
C GLY A 77 14.14 -37.49 -6.83
N ASN A 78 14.01 -37.19 -5.54
CA ASN A 78 12.98 -36.31 -5.00
C ASN A 78 13.59 -34.94 -4.65
N VAL A 79 12.82 -33.89 -4.91
CA VAL A 79 13.20 -32.53 -4.52
C VAL A 79 12.94 -32.38 -3.02
N MET A 80 13.99 -32.13 -2.25
CA MET A 80 13.93 -31.93 -0.80
C MET A 80 14.58 -30.60 -0.41
N LEU A 81 14.30 -30.12 0.79
CA LEU A 81 14.94 -28.93 1.35
C LEU A 81 16.30 -29.27 1.97
N ASP A 82 17.27 -28.39 1.80
CA ASP A 82 18.57 -28.46 2.49
C ASP A 82 18.35 -28.21 3.99
N ARG A 83 18.51 -29.26 4.81
CA ARG A 83 18.13 -29.27 6.23
C ARG A 83 18.92 -28.25 7.04
N GLU A 84 20.23 -28.23 6.84
CA GLU A 84 21.17 -27.40 7.61
C GLU A 84 20.97 -25.93 7.25
N TRP A 85 20.89 -25.65 5.95
CA TRP A 85 20.66 -24.31 5.45
C TRP A 85 19.30 -23.76 5.90
N PHE A 86 18.25 -24.57 5.85
CA PHE A 86 16.90 -24.15 6.25
C PHE A 86 16.82 -23.83 7.73
N ALA A 87 17.38 -24.69 8.59
CA ALA A 87 17.39 -24.47 10.04
C ALA A 87 18.17 -23.21 10.42
N GLU A 88 19.35 -23.00 9.85
CA GLU A 88 20.14 -21.79 10.07
C GLU A 88 19.39 -20.54 9.60
N ARG A 89 18.79 -20.59 8.41
CA ARG A 89 18.09 -19.45 7.84
C ARG A 89 16.85 -19.09 8.65
N LEU A 90 16.07 -20.08 9.09
CA LEU A 90 14.92 -19.87 9.94
C LEU A 90 15.32 -19.18 11.25
N GLU A 91 16.41 -19.63 11.88
CA GLU A 91 16.92 -19.01 13.11
C GLU A 91 17.36 -17.56 12.90
N GLN A 92 18.04 -17.26 11.78
CA GLN A 92 18.43 -15.89 11.43
C GLN A 92 17.20 -14.96 11.31
N TYR A 93 16.10 -15.44 10.71
CA TYR A 93 14.88 -14.65 10.63
C TYR A 93 14.21 -14.47 11.99
N LYS A 94 14.18 -15.51 12.83
CA LYS A 94 13.71 -15.41 14.22
C LYS A 94 14.51 -14.40 15.03
N ASP A 95 15.83 -14.34 14.81
CA ASP A 95 16.72 -13.41 15.49
C ASP A 95 16.48 -11.94 15.11
N VAL A 96 16.09 -11.67 13.86
CA VAL A 96 15.76 -10.30 13.41
C VAL A 96 14.36 -9.90 13.91
N HIS A 97 13.44 -10.86 14.00
CA HIS A 97 12.05 -10.63 14.41
C HIS A 97 11.78 -11.17 15.83
N LYS A 98 12.38 -10.53 16.84
CA LYS A 98 12.20 -10.91 18.27
C LYS A 98 10.94 -10.33 18.91
N ALA A 99 10.43 -9.22 18.40
CA ALA A 99 9.25 -8.53 18.93
C ALA A 99 8.49 -7.82 17.81
N PRO A 100 7.37 -8.38 17.31
CA PRO A 100 6.78 -9.67 17.70
C PRO A 100 7.64 -10.86 17.29
N ALA A 101 7.58 -11.95 18.06
CA ALA A 101 8.29 -13.19 17.76
C ALA A 101 7.58 -13.92 16.61
N LEU A 102 8.25 -14.04 15.47
CA LEU A 102 7.71 -14.74 14.31
C LEU A 102 8.20 -16.18 14.27
N ASP A 103 7.32 -17.10 13.90
CA ASP A 103 7.66 -18.51 13.68
C ASP A 103 7.19 -18.98 12.30
N LEU A 104 7.65 -20.16 11.89
CA LEU A 104 7.26 -20.78 10.64
C LEU A 104 5.78 -21.14 10.63
N ILE A 105 5.03 -20.56 9.69
CA ILE A 105 3.58 -20.77 9.56
C ILE A 105 3.22 -21.48 8.27
N ALA A 106 3.88 -21.13 7.17
CA ALA A 106 3.54 -21.67 5.87
C ALA A 106 4.76 -21.92 4.98
N LEU A 107 4.60 -22.80 4.01
CA LEU A 107 5.48 -22.94 2.86
C LEU A 107 4.80 -22.35 1.63
N PHE A 108 5.58 -21.84 0.68
CA PHE A 108 5.05 -21.43 -0.60
C PHE A 108 5.77 -22.09 -1.77
N THR A 109 5.03 -22.31 -2.85
CA THR A 109 5.54 -22.89 -4.09
C THR A 109 4.65 -22.51 -5.27
N MET A 110 5.10 -22.83 -6.48
CA MET A 110 4.29 -22.68 -7.70
C MET A 110 3.52 -23.96 -7.98
N ALA A 111 2.23 -23.85 -8.29
CA ALA A 111 1.42 -25.00 -8.67
C ALA A 111 0.32 -24.63 -9.70
N PRO A 112 -0.19 -25.61 -10.46
CA PRO A 112 -1.35 -25.41 -11.31
C PRO A 112 -2.61 -25.02 -10.51
N ILE A 113 -3.61 -24.51 -11.22
CA ILE A 113 -4.93 -24.12 -10.66
C ILE A 113 -5.66 -25.32 -10.02
N GLU A 114 -5.32 -26.53 -10.44
CA GLU A 114 -5.88 -27.80 -9.93
C GLU A 114 -5.48 -28.09 -8.47
N GLY A 115 -4.59 -27.28 -7.89
CA GLY A 115 -4.22 -27.33 -6.48
C GLY A 115 -2.95 -28.15 -6.20
N PRO A 116 -2.77 -28.60 -4.95
CA PRO A 116 -1.53 -29.22 -4.50
C PRO A 116 -1.28 -30.57 -5.18
N GLN A 117 -0.03 -30.80 -5.57
CA GLN A 117 0.46 -32.04 -6.18
C GLN A 117 1.15 -32.97 -5.15
N PRO A 118 1.30 -34.28 -5.47
CA PRO A 118 1.96 -35.25 -4.58
C PRO A 118 3.41 -34.88 -4.21
N VAL A 119 4.10 -34.12 -5.07
CA VAL A 119 5.46 -33.62 -4.85
C VAL A 119 5.58 -32.70 -3.63
N HIS A 120 4.49 -32.05 -3.20
CA HIS A 120 4.56 -31.14 -2.05
C HIS A 120 4.48 -31.86 -0.70
N LEU A 121 3.90 -33.07 -0.65
CA LEU A 121 3.73 -33.83 0.60
C LEU A 121 5.07 -34.22 1.27
N PRO A 122 6.07 -34.76 0.55
CA PRO A 122 7.36 -35.09 1.15
C PRO A 122 8.05 -33.85 1.74
N VAL A 123 8.02 -32.73 1.02
CA VAL A 123 8.64 -31.47 1.47
C VAL A 123 7.95 -30.95 2.74
N LEU A 124 6.62 -30.97 2.76
CA LEU A 124 5.88 -30.51 3.93
C LEU A 124 6.15 -31.39 5.16
N LYS A 125 6.12 -32.72 5.00
CA LYS A 125 6.45 -33.66 6.09
C LYS A 125 7.87 -33.45 6.60
N GLN A 126 8.83 -33.25 5.69
CA GLN A 126 10.21 -32.96 6.02
C GLN A 126 10.32 -31.71 6.92
N VAL A 127 9.61 -30.63 6.59
CA VAL A 127 9.63 -29.40 7.38
C VAL A 127 8.94 -29.57 8.73
N GLN A 128 7.78 -30.24 8.76
CA GLN A 128 7.07 -30.54 10.01
C GLN A 128 7.95 -31.35 10.99
N GLU A 129 8.69 -32.34 10.49
CA GLU A 129 9.63 -33.13 11.28
C GLU A 129 10.82 -32.30 11.78
N MET A 130 11.32 -31.35 10.99
CA MET A 130 12.45 -30.50 11.37
C MET A 130 12.10 -29.47 12.43
N THR A 131 10.97 -28.80 12.28
CA THR A 131 10.58 -27.71 13.17
C THR A 131 9.72 -28.18 14.34
N ASN A 132 9.30 -29.45 14.33
CA ASN A 132 8.36 -30.02 15.29
C ASN A 132 7.07 -29.18 15.37
N THR A 133 6.68 -28.58 14.23
CA THR A 133 5.50 -27.72 14.09
C THR A 133 4.46 -28.46 13.29
N GLU A 134 3.34 -28.76 13.91
CA GLU A 134 2.18 -29.30 13.21
C GLU A 134 1.35 -28.15 12.60
N GLY A 135 0.61 -28.43 11.52
CA GLY A 135 -0.32 -27.45 10.94
C GLY A 135 0.32 -26.39 10.03
N ILE A 136 1.53 -26.64 9.51
CA ILE A 136 2.16 -25.77 8.51
C ILE A 136 1.27 -25.68 7.26
N MET A 137 0.91 -24.47 6.88
CA MET A 137 0.07 -24.18 5.72
C MET A 137 0.88 -24.20 4.42
N MET A 138 0.18 -24.25 3.29
CA MET A 138 0.80 -24.25 1.96
C MET A 138 0.15 -23.19 1.08
N LEU A 139 0.93 -22.18 0.70
CA LEU A 139 0.53 -21.13 -0.24
C LEU A 139 0.98 -21.51 -1.65
N LEU A 140 0.03 -21.66 -2.56
CA LEU A 140 0.29 -21.99 -3.95
C LEU A 140 0.13 -20.75 -4.83
N PHE A 141 1.16 -20.45 -5.61
CA PHE A 141 1.13 -19.41 -6.64
C PHE A 141 0.81 -20.00 -8.01
N HIS A 142 -0.22 -19.47 -8.66
CA HIS A 142 -0.71 -19.95 -9.95
C HIS A 142 -0.21 -19.07 -11.10
N GLY A 143 0.96 -19.43 -11.66
CA GLY A 143 1.58 -18.67 -12.75
C GLY A 143 0.68 -18.49 -13.97
N SER A 144 -0.17 -19.47 -14.30
CA SER A 144 -1.10 -19.40 -15.43
C SER A 144 -2.22 -18.36 -15.27
N MET A 145 -2.52 -17.92 -14.04
CA MET A 145 -3.54 -16.90 -13.78
C MET A 145 -3.00 -15.48 -13.91
N VAL A 146 -1.68 -15.28 -13.94
CA VAL A 146 -1.05 -13.96 -13.94
C VAL A 146 -1.44 -13.13 -15.17
N ASP A 147 -1.50 -13.77 -16.35
CA ASP A 147 -1.90 -13.10 -17.60
C ASP A 147 -3.42 -12.85 -17.69
N GLN A 148 -4.20 -13.50 -16.83
CA GLN A 148 -5.67 -13.48 -16.84
C GLN A 148 -6.27 -12.77 -15.62
N LEU A 149 -5.50 -11.91 -14.95
CA LEU A 149 -5.93 -11.14 -13.77
C LEU A 149 -7.00 -10.09 -14.13
N GLN A 150 -8.20 -10.55 -14.50
CA GLN A 150 -9.40 -9.72 -14.64
C GLN A 150 -10.26 -9.87 -13.38
N GLY A 151 -10.58 -8.75 -12.71
CA GLY A 151 -11.54 -8.72 -11.60
C GLY A 151 -10.96 -8.80 -10.19
N GLY A 152 -9.66 -8.54 -10.02
CA GLY A 152 -9.04 -8.33 -8.69
C GLY A 152 -8.93 -9.57 -7.81
N LYS A 153 -8.94 -10.77 -8.40
CA LYS A 153 -8.57 -12.01 -7.68
C LYS A 153 -7.06 -12.19 -7.76
N LEU A 154 -6.43 -12.46 -6.62
CA LEU A 154 -5.01 -12.76 -6.57
C LEU A 154 -4.76 -14.19 -7.09
N PRO A 155 -3.66 -14.44 -7.81
CA PRO A 155 -3.35 -15.75 -8.40
C PRO A 155 -2.74 -16.69 -7.35
N ILE A 156 -3.32 -16.73 -6.15
CA ILE A 156 -2.84 -17.54 -5.03
C ILE A 156 -3.99 -18.30 -4.36
N THR A 157 -3.67 -19.48 -3.84
CA THR A 157 -4.55 -20.25 -2.98
C THR A 157 -3.78 -20.70 -1.74
N LEU A 158 -4.47 -20.79 -0.61
CA LEU A 158 -3.89 -21.22 0.66
C LEU A 158 -4.51 -22.56 1.07
N TRP A 159 -3.69 -23.49 1.54
CA TRP A 159 -4.12 -24.84 1.87
C TRP A 159 -3.61 -25.25 3.26
N GLU A 160 -4.45 -25.89 4.05
CA GLU A 160 -4.04 -26.61 5.27
C GLU A 160 -3.96 -28.10 5.02
N THR A 161 -3.14 -28.80 5.80
CA THR A 161 -3.16 -30.27 5.83
C THR A 161 -4.14 -30.81 6.84
N VAL A 162 -4.96 -31.77 6.39
CA VAL A 162 -5.91 -32.52 7.20
C VAL A 162 -5.51 -33.99 7.14
N HIS A 163 -5.31 -34.59 8.32
CA HIS A 163 -5.10 -36.02 8.44
C HIS A 163 -6.45 -36.71 8.53
N GLU A 164 -6.79 -37.53 7.53
CA GLU A 164 -8.00 -38.37 7.61
C GLU A 164 -7.74 -39.63 8.45
N GLN A 165 -8.81 -40.24 8.96
CA GLN A 165 -8.75 -41.45 9.79
C GLN A 165 -8.05 -42.64 9.08
N ASP A 166 -8.00 -42.61 7.75
CA ASP A 166 -7.29 -43.61 6.92
C ASP A 166 -5.76 -43.41 6.88
N GLY A 167 -5.22 -42.45 7.64
CA GLY A 167 -3.78 -42.13 7.68
C GLY A 167 -3.27 -41.35 6.47
N GLN A 168 -4.15 -40.96 5.56
CA GLN A 168 -3.82 -40.13 4.39
C GLN A 168 -3.86 -38.64 4.75
N THR A 169 -2.79 -37.92 4.38
CA THR A 169 -2.75 -36.46 4.45
C THR A 169 -3.38 -35.87 3.20
N LYS A 170 -4.47 -35.11 3.37
CA LYS A 170 -5.13 -34.34 2.30
C LYS A 170 -4.99 -32.85 2.57
N PHE A 171 -5.23 -32.05 1.55
CA PHE A 171 -5.25 -30.61 1.61
C PHE A 171 -6.68 -30.08 1.63
N ARG A 172 -6.91 -29.03 2.41
CA ARG A 172 -8.15 -28.25 2.42
C ARG A 172 -7.83 -26.80 2.09
N GLU A 173 -8.61 -26.20 1.20
CA GLU A 173 -8.47 -24.78 0.86
C GLU A 173 -8.93 -23.90 2.01
N LEU A 174 -8.15 -22.87 2.32
CA LEU A 174 -8.42 -21.86 3.34
C LEU A 174 -8.73 -20.51 2.68
N SER A 175 -9.71 -19.80 3.25
CA SER A 175 -9.90 -18.38 2.96
C SER A 175 -8.85 -17.55 3.68
N PHE A 176 -8.28 -16.58 3.00
CA PHE A 176 -7.37 -15.59 3.59
C PHE A 176 -7.89 -14.17 3.33
N GLU A 177 -7.51 -13.26 4.20
CA GLU A 177 -7.72 -11.82 4.06
C GLU A 177 -6.36 -11.14 3.89
N VAL A 178 -6.28 -10.14 3.01
CA VAL A 178 -5.04 -9.36 2.89
C VAL A 178 -5.08 -8.27 3.95
N GLU A 179 -4.23 -8.38 4.95
CA GLU A 179 -4.09 -7.37 5.99
C GLU A 179 -2.98 -6.41 5.58
N THR A 180 -3.31 -5.12 5.47
CA THR A 180 -2.34 -4.08 5.16
C THR A 180 -2.26 -3.14 6.34
N GLY A 181 -1.07 -3.01 6.96
CA GLY A 181 -0.82 -1.91 7.89
C GLY A 181 -0.89 -0.56 7.17
N ASP A 182 -1.06 0.55 7.89
CA ASP A 182 -1.18 1.88 7.27
C ASP A 182 0.01 2.24 6.38
N ALA A 183 1.23 1.95 6.85
CA ALA A 183 2.45 2.18 6.08
C ALA A 183 2.54 1.27 4.84
N GLU A 184 2.12 0.01 4.95
CA GLU A 184 2.09 -0.92 3.82
C GLU A 184 1.03 -0.53 2.80
N MET A 185 -0.15 -0.09 3.25
CA MET A 185 -1.22 0.38 2.38
C MET A 185 -0.75 1.58 1.54
N ILE A 186 -0.09 2.56 2.17
CA ILE A 186 0.49 3.71 1.46
C ILE A 186 1.58 3.26 0.48
N GLY A 187 2.49 2.38 0.93
CA GLY A 187 3.57 1.86 0.08
C GLY A 187 3.06 1.10 -1.15
N VAL A 188 2.10 0.20 -0.95
CA VAL A 188 1.48 -0.59 -2.02
C VAL A 188 0.71 0.31 -2.98
N ASP A 189 -0.06 1.28 -2.49
CA ASP A 189 -0.79 2.25 -3.33
C ASP A 189 0.17 3.12 -4.16
N PHE A 190 1.28 3.57 -3.56
CA PHE A 190 2.33 4.31 -4.26
C PHE A 190 2.97 3.48 -5.38
N VAL A 191 3.32 2.22 -5.11
CA VAL A 191 3.88 1.29 -6.10
C VAL A 191 2.86 0.99 -7.20
N ALA A 192 1.60 0.72 -6.84
CA ALA A 192 0.53 0.40 -7.78
C ALA A 192 0.18 1.56 -8.71
N LYS A 193 0.29 2.81 -8.24
CA LYS A 193 0.14 4.02 -9.05
C LYS A 193 1.34 4.31 -9.94
N GLY A 194 2.42 3.54 -9.81
CA GLY A 194 3.63 3.67 -10.64
C GLY A 194 4.67 4.65 -10.07
N GLY A 195 4.55 5.09 -8.82
CA GLY A 195 5.52 5.97 -8.16
C GLY A 195 6.91 5.35 -7.98
N GLY A 196 7.02 4.02 -8.06
CA GLY A 196 8.29 3.28 -8.00
C GLY A 196 8.98 3.05 -9.35
N ASN A 197 8.40 3.49 -10.47
CA ASN A 197 9.02 3.27 -11.77
C ASN A 197 10.16 4.29 -12.00
N ALA A 198 11.39 3.78 -12.08
CA ALA A 198 12.59 4.52 -12.53
C ALA A 198 12.49 5.11 -13.97
N THR A 199 11.34 4.96 -14.62
CA THR A 199 11.02 5.53 -15.94
C THR A 199 10.15 6.79 -15.87
N ALA A 200 9.80 7.30 -14.68
CA ALA A 200 9.12 8.60 -14.51
C ALA A 200 10.09 9.80 -14.66
N VAL A 201 11.07 9.69 -15.56
CA VAL A 201 11.59 10.89 -16.21
C VAL A 201 10.56 11.20 -17.30
N PRO A 202 9.89 12.37 -17.30
CA PRO A 202 9.01 12.71 -18.40
C PRO A 202 9.86 12.70 -19.67
N LYS A 203 9.67 11.67 -20.51
CA LYS A 203 10.11 11.72 -21.89
C LYS A 203 9.32 12.86 -22.51
N VAL A 204 9.98 14.00 -22.65
CA VAL A 204 9.52 15.08 -23.53
C VAL A 204 9.22 14.41 -24.87
N ASP A 205 7.96 14.50 -25.29
CA ASP A 205 7.44 13.89 -26.50
C ASP A 205 8.29 14.28 -27.72
N ALA A 206 9.11 13.35 -28.18
CA ALA A 206 9.62 13.39 -29.55
C ALA A 206 8.59 12.68 -30.43
N GLN A 207 7.73 13.48 -31.05
CA GLN A 207 6.82 13.08 -32.13
C GLN A 207 7.54 12.17 -33.15
N GLN A 208 6.96 11.00 -33.39
CA GLN A 208 7.20 10.23 -34.60
C GLN A 208 6.49 10.92 -35.77
N GLY A 209 7.27 11.46 -36.69
CA GLY A 209 6.91 11.77 -38.07
C GLY A 209 8.03 11.27 -38.98
N GLY A 210 7.68 10.49 -40.00
CA GLY A 210 8.60 9.64 -40.76
C GLY A 210 9.55 10.33 -41.77
N GLU A 211 10.56 9.52 -42.15
CA GLU A 211 11.32 9.45 -43.41
C GLU A 211 11.84 10.73 -44.11
N SER A 212 13.18 10.89 -44.13
CA SER A 212 14.06 10.50 -45.25
C SER A 212 15.34 11.36 -45.37
N SER A 213 16.48 10.65 -45.52
CA SER A 213 17.71 11.01 -46.24
C SER A 213 18.43 12.36 -46.02
N LYS A 214 19.72 12.32 -45.62
CA LYS A 214 20.91 12.46 -46.52
C LYS A 214 22.16 12.95 -45.77
N ASP A 215 23.29 12.29 -46.04
CA ASP A 215 24.68 12.63 -45.71
C ASP A 215 25.07 14.12 -45.86
N LYS A 216 25.81 14.68 -44.88
CA LYS A 216 27.22 15.12 -45.06
C LYS A 216 27.88 15.73 -43.82
N LYS A 217 29.20 15.49 -43.79
CA LYS A 217 30.27 15.76 -42.82
C LYS A 217 30.88 17.16 -42.95
N SER A 218 31.09 17.90 -41.84
CA SER A 218 32.20 18.86 -41.53
C SER A 218 31.82 19.63 -40.24
N LYS A 219 32.57 19.73 -39.12
CA LYS A 219 33.95 20.14 -38.77
C LYS A 219 34.26 21.65 -38.91
N ASN A 220 33.99 22.43 -37.84
CA ASN A 220 34.69 23.64 -37.36
C ASN A 220 33.98 24.08 -36.05
N LYS A 221 34.57 24.29 -34.85
CA LYS A 221 35.71 25.09 -34.34
C LYS A 221 35.51 26.62 -34.40
N GLY A 222 35.21 27.23 -33.24
CA GLY A 222 35.24 28.68 -32.91
C GLY A 222 34.07 29.03 -31.96
N LYS A 223 34.24 29.14 -30.63
CA LYS A 223 34.82 30.19 -29.76
C LYS A 223 34.04 31.53 -29.70
N ALA A 224 33.50 31.80 -28.50
CA ALA A 224 32.99 33.07 -27.92
C ALA A 224 31.67 33.59 -28.55
N LYS A 225 30.64 33.97 -27.78
CA LYS A 225 30.60 35.09 -26.83
C LYS A 225 29.28 35.07 -26.05
N GLU A 226 29.31 35.37 -24.76
CA GLU A 226 28.14 35.66 -23.93
C GLU A 226 27.31 36.79 -24.51
N LYS A 227 25.99 36.62 -24.42
CA LYS A 227 25.04 37.72 -24.39
C LYS A 227 23.81 37.28 -23.60
N GLU A 228 23.66 37.84 -22.41
CA GLU A 228 22.39 37.96 -21.70
C GLU A 228 21.35 38.57 -22.65
N GLU A 229 20.16 37.97 -22.67
CA GLU A 229 18.91 38.69 -22.95
C GLU A 229 17.85 38.01 -22.08
N ASP A 230 17.43 38.76 -21.05
CA ASP A 230 16.21 38.56 -20.29
C ASP A 230 15.04 38.37 -21.26
N ALA A 231 14.37 37.23 -21.16
CA ALA A 231 13.02 37.05 -21.65
C ALA A 231 12.25 36.31 -20.56
N GLU A 232 11.24 37.00 -20.05
CA GLU A 232 10.28 36.59 -19.05
C GLU A 232 9.59 35.28 -19.47
N ASP A 233 9.91 34.17 -18.80
CA ASP A 233 9.08 32.95 -18.78
C ASP A 233 8.41 32.85 -17.40
N GLU A 234 7.50 33.79 -17.12
CA GLU A 234 6.44 33.58 -16.13
C GLU A 234 5.39 32.60 -16.70
N GLU A 235 5.72 31.32 -16.86
CA GLU A 235 4.70 30.28 -17.13
C GLU A 235 5.23 28.85 -16.92
N SER A 236 5.79 28.54 -15.74
CA SER A 236 5.90 27.13 -15.28
C SER A 236 5.89 26.94 -13.76
N ALA A 237 5.37 27.91 -13.01
CA ALA A 237 5.27 27.83 -11.55
C ALA A 237 3.84 27.55 -11.04
N THR A 238 2.92 27.08 -11.88
CA THR A 238 1.58 26.69 -11.43
C THR A 238 1.51 25.19 -11.22
N SER A 239 1.48 24.81 -9.94
CA SER A 239 0.98 23.54 -9.40
C SER A 239 2.00 22.40 -9.18
N ALA A 240 3.13 22.68 -8.54
CA ALA A 240 3.68 21.69 -7.62
C ALA A 240 2.78 21.69 -6.37
N LEU A 241 1.94 20.66 -6.23
CA LEU A 241 1.12 20.47 -5.04
C LEU A 241 2.04 20.25 -3.82
N SER A 242 1.61 20.67 -2.63
CA SER A 242 2.36 20.33 -1.41
C SER A 242 2.42 18.82 -1.27
N ALA A 243 3.48 18.26 -0.68
CA ALA A 243 3.54 16.83 -0.38
C ALA A 243 2.32 16.35 0.43
N GLU A 244 1.78 17.23 1.29
CA GLU A 244 0.54 17.00 2.04
C GLU A 244 -0.70 16.92 1.13
N ASP A 245 -0.77 17.75 0.09
CA ASP A 245 -1.88 17.76 -0.87
C ASP A 245 -1.83 16.52 -1.76
N GLU A 246 -0.63 16.09 -2.17
CA GLU A 246 -0.43 14.85 -2.93
C GLU A 246 -0.84 13.61 -2.13
N GLU A 247 -0.49 13.56 -0.83
CA GLU A 247 -0.93 12.50 0.08
C GLU A 247 -2.46 12.50 0.25
N LEU A 248 -3.05 13.68 0.41
CA LEU A 248 -4.50 13.83 0.54
C LEU A 248 -5.22 13.37 -0.73
N ILE A 249 -4.74 13.76 -1.91
CA ILE A 249 -5.27 13.30 -3.21
C ILE A 249 -5.09 11.79 -3.36
N ALA A 250 -3.96 11.24 -2.94
CA ALA A 250 -3.73 9.80 -2.98
C ALA A 250 -4.75 9.05 -2.12
N SER A 251 -4.99 9.51 -0.89
CA SER A 251 -5.96 8.95 0.05
C SER A 251 -7.40 9.06 -0.47
N LEU A 252 -7.77 10.20 -1.06
CA LEU A 252 -9.11 10.41 -1.62
C LEU A 252 -9.34 9.53 -2.86
N ASN A 253 -8.34 9.38 -3.71
CA ASN A 253 -8.42 8.47 -4.86
C ASN A 253 -8.56 7.01 -4.42
N ALA A 254 -7.82 6.58 -3.40
CA ALA A 254 -7.96 5.23 -2.83
C ALA A 254 -9.39 5.00 -2.30
N LYS A 255 -9.93 5.96 -1.54
CA LYS A 255 -11.34 5.92 -1.06
C LYS A 255 -12.34 5.89 -2.21
N ALA A 256 -12.13 6.69 -3.26
CA ALA A 256 -13.00 6.70 -4.43
C ALA A 256 -12.98 5.36 -5.19
N ASN A 257 -11.81 4.74 -5.33
CA ASN A 257 -11.68 3.42 -5.96
C ASN A 257 -12.33 2.32 -5.12
N ALA A 258 -12.19 2.37 -3.79
CA ALA A 258 -12.88 1.45 -2.88
C ALA A 258 -14.41 1.55 -3.02
N ILE A 259 -14.97 2.77 -3.11
CA ILE A 259 -16.40 2.99 -3.33
C ILE A 259 -16.84 2.44 -4.70
N LYS A 260 -16.04 2.64 -5.76
CA LYS A 260 -16.33 2.08 -7.09
C LYS A 260 -16.35 0.56 -7.07
N MET A 261 -15.37 -0.08 -6.42
CA MET A 261 -15.33 -1.53 -6.26
C MET A 261 -16.53 -2.05 -5.47
N LEU A 262 -16.91 -1.38 -4.38
CA LEU A 262 -18.10 -1.73 -3.60
C LEU A 262 -19.36 -1.64 -4.46
N ASN A 263 -19.53 -0.56 -5.23
CA ASN A 263 -20.67 -0.42 -6.14
C ASN A 263 -20.71 -1.53 -7.20
N GLN A 264 -19.57 -1.89 -7.80
CA GLN A 264 -19.49 -3.02 -8.73
C GLN A 264 -19.92 -4.34 -8.07
N ARG A 265 -19.47 -4.61 -6.85
CA ARG A 265 -19.86 -5.82 -6.09
C ARG A 265 -21.36 -5.83 -5.76
N ILE A 266 -21.93 -4.70 -5.35
CA ILE A 266 -23.38 -4.57 -5.09
C ILE A 266 -24.18 -4.83 -6.37
N ASN A 267 -23.74 -4.29 -7.52
CA ASN A 267 -24.39 -4.54 -8.80
C ASN A 267 -24.31 -6.01 -9.24
N LEU A 268 -23.20 -6.70 -8.95
CA LEU A 268 -23.10 -8.15 -9.18
C LEU A 268 -24.08 -8.94 -8.31
N ILE A 269 -24.23 -8.57 -7.03
CA ILE A 269 -25.23 -9.19 -6.14
C ILE A 269 -26.64 -8.93 -6.68
N ARG A 270 -26.93 -7.70 -7.11
CA ARG A 270 -28.22 -7.35 -7.71
C ARG A 270 -28.50 -8.17 -8.96
N SER A 271 -27.55 -8.24 -9.89
CA SER A 271 -27.67 -9.04 -11.10
C SER A 271 -27.88 -10.52 -10.78
N TYR A 272 -27.17 -11.07 -9.79
CA TYR A 272 -27.39 -12.43 -9.31
C TYR A 272 -28.83 -12.63 -8.82
N LEU A 273 -29.36 -11.71 -7.99
CA LEU A 273 -30.73 -11.79 -7.49
C LEU A 273 -31.77 -11.66 -8.61
N GLU A 274 -31.54 -10.82 -9.62
CA GLU A 274 -32.41 -10.66 -10.80
C GLU A 274 -32.43 -11.92 -11.69
N THR A 275 -31.34 -12.70 -11.71
CA THR A 275 -31.27 -13.97 -12.47
C THR A 275 -31.93 -15.16 -11.77
N LEU A 276 -32.33 -15.03 -10.50
CA LEU A 276 -32.95 -16.13 -9.77
C LEU A 276 -34.39 -16.39 -10.24
N PRO A 277 -34.83 -17.67 -10.32
CA PRO A 277 -36.21 -18.01 -10.65
C PRO A 277 -37.19 -17.40 -9.64
N GLN A 278 -38.39 -17.02 -10.11
CA GLN A 278 -39.49 -16.58 -9.25
C GLN A 278 -39.81 -17.68 -8.22
N SER A 279 -39.57 -17.41 -6.95
CA SER A 279 -39.84 -18.33 -5.83
C SER A 279 -41.06 -17.85 -5.05
N TYR A 280 -41.81 -18.80 -4.47
CA TYR A 280 -42.95 -18.53 -3.57
C TYR A 280 -42.61 -17.59 -2.39
N LEU A 281 -41.32 -17.43 -2.05
CA LEU A 281 -40.87 -16.53 -0.98
C LEU A 281 -40.85 -15.05 -1.38
N THR A 282 -40.84 -14.72 -2.68
CA THR A 282 -40.85 -13.33 -3.17
C THR A 282 -42.21 -12.90 -3.70
N ASP A 283 -43.01 -13.85 -4.20
CA ASP A 283 -44.38 -13.61 -4.67
C ASP A 283 -45.35 -14.62 -4.05
N SER A 284 -46.31 -14.13 -3.26
CA SER A 284 -47.34 -14.94 -2.59
C SER A 284 -48.24 -15.74 -3.54
N ASN A 285 -48.16 -15.49 -4.85
CA ASN A 285 -48.97 -16.12 -5.91
C ASN A 285 -48.24 -17.23 -6.71
N ALA A 286 -46.95 -17.49 -6.46
CA ALA A 286 -46.19 -18.46 -7.26
C ALA A 286 -46.18 -19.86 -6.61
N SER A 287 -46.97 -20.81 -7.14
CA SER A 287 -47.11 -22.18 -6.59
C SER A 287 -46.01 -23.18 -7.03
N ILE A 288 -44.88 -22.72 -7.57
CA ILE A 288 -43.82 -23.60 -8.10
C ILE A 288 -42.69 -23.68 -7.08
N PRO A 289 -42.27 -24.89 -6.65
CA PRO A 289 -41.13 -25.02 -5.74
C PRO A 289 -39.84 -24.53 -6.44
N PRO A 290 -38.93 -23.86 -5.70
CA PRO A 290 -37.65 -23.45 -6.27
C PRO A 290 -36.87 -24.68 -6.74
N SER A 291 -36.20 -24.59 -7.88
CA SER A 291 -35.32 -25.66 -8.37
C SER A 291 -34.20 -25.95 -7.35
N ASP A 292 -33.84 -27.23 -7.17
CA ASP A 292 -32.77 -27.73 -6.27
C ASP A 292 -31.36 -27.17 -6.57
N THR A 293 -31.23 -26.32 -7.59
CA THR A 293 -29.99 -25.63 -7.99
C THR A 293 -29.78 -24.29 -7.28
N THR A 294 -30.69 -23.87 -6.39
CA THR A 294 -30.58 -22.59 -5.68
C THR A 294 -29.69 -22.69 -4.45
N ASN A 295 -28.67 -21.82 -4.36
CA ASN A 295 -27.75 -21.82 -3.22
C ASN A 295 -28.35 -21.03 -2.04
N HIS A 296 -29.08 -21.72 -1.17
CA HIS A 296 -29.72 -21.12 0.01
C HIS A 296 -28.74 -20.53 1.04
N THR A 297 -27.49 -21.00 1.07
CA THR A 297 -26.45 -20.47 1.95
C THR A 297 -26.08 -19.04 1.54
N LEU A 298 -25.94 -18.77 0.24
CA LEU A 298 -25.69 -17.43 -0.28
C LEU A 298 -26.86 -16.47 -0.06
N LEU A 299 -28.10 -16.94 -0.24
CA LEU A 299 -29.29 -16.11 0.03
C LEU A 299 -29.40 -15.73 1.51
N ARG A 300 -29.09 -16.66 2.41
CA ARG A 300 -29.06 -16.40 3.85
C ARG A 300 -27.97 -15.39 4.21
N SER A 301 -26.78 -15.48 3.61
CA SER A 301 -25.71 -14.52 3.87
C SER A 301 -26.07 -13.13 3.35
N ILE A 302 -26.67 -13.01 2.16
CA ILE A 302 -27.19 -11.74 1.62
C ILE A 302 -28.23 -11.13 2.56
N ASN A 303 -29.21 -11.92 3.02
CA ASN A 303 -30.22 -11.43 3.96
C ASN A 303 -29.61 -10.99 5.30
N SER A 304 -28.60 -11.72 5.80
CA SER A 304 -27.85 -11.31 7.00
C SER A 304 -27.04 -10.03 6.79
N MET A 305 -26.54 -9.75 5.58
CA MET A 305 -25.88 -8.48 5.29
C MET A 305 -26.89 -7.34 5.31
N LEU A 306 -28.03 -7.51 4.64
CA LEU A 306 -29.09 -6.48 4.58
C LEU A 306 -29.62 -6.10 5.96
N SER A 307 -29.79 -7.06 6.87
CA SER A 307 -30.23 -6.76 8.24
C SER A 307 -29.19 -6.00 9.07
N ARG A 308 -27.90 -6.09 8.70
CA ARG A 308 -26.79 -5.42 9.39
C ARG A 308 -26.46 -4.05 8.84
N VAL A 309 -26.73 -3.74 7.57
CA VAL A 309 -26.46 -2.42 6.97
C VAL A 309 -27.06 -1.25 7.78
N PRO A 310 -28.31 -1.30 8.26
CA PRO A 310 -28.90 -0.24 9.08
C PRO A 310 -28.23 -0.06 10.46
N LEU A 311 -27.47 -1.05 10.93
CA LEU A 311 -26.72 -0.94 12.19
C LEU A 311 -25.41 -0.16 12.01
N LEU A 312 -24.87 -0.11 10.79
CA LEU A 312 -23.69 0.67 10.46
C LEU A 312 -24.02 2.10 10.01
N ALA A 313 -25.18 2.30 9.36
CA ALA A 313 -25.62 3.63 8.97
C ALA A 313 -26.17 4.39 10.21
N PRO A 314 -25.57 5.51 10.63
CA PRO A 314 -26.22 6.37 11.62
C PRO A 314 -27.59 6.81 11.05
N PRO A 315 -28.66 6.86 11.85
CA PRO A 315 -29.90 7.48 11.39
C PRO A 315 -29.54 8.90 10.98
N THR A 316 -29.72 9.20 9.69
CA THR A 316 -29.55 10.54 9.15
C THR A 316 -30.33 11.48 10.05
N VAL A 317 -29.62 12.35 10.77
CA VAL A 317 -30.24 13.47 11.44
C VAL A 317 -30.89 14.27 10.32
N ALA A 318 -32.19 14.10 10.15
CA ALA A 318 -32.98 15.00 9.35
C ALA A 318 -32.63 16.40 9.86
N HIS A 319 -32.08 17.24 9.00
CA HIS A 319 -31.96 18.67 9.28
C HIS A 319 -33.30 19.13 9.89
N PRO A 320 -33.29 19.92 10.98
CA PRO A 320 -34.51 20.47 11.51
C PRO A 320 -35.03 21.49 10.48
N ALA A 321 -35.89 21.02 9.58
CA ALA A 321 -36.83 21.89 8.92
C ALA A 321 -37.67 22.49 10.03
N ALA A 322 -37.59 23.81 10.14
CA ALA A 322 -38.26 24.61 11.15
C ALA A 322 -39.78 24.37 11.10
N SER A 323 -40.29 23.43 11.90
CA SER A 323 -41.63 23.41 12.49
C SER A 323 -41.93 22.02 13.05
N SER A 324 -41.74 21.84 14.35
CA SER A 324 -42.69 21.18 15.25
C SER A 324 -42.01 20.84 16.58
N ASP A 325 -42.44 21.54 17.61
CA ASP A 325 -42.21 21.22 19.01
C ASP A 325 -42.80 19.84 19.34
N THR A 326 -42.06 18.76 19.05
CA THR A 326 -42.21 17.46 19.71
C THR A 326 -40.87 16.74 19.69
N VAL A 327 -39.98 17.11 20.61
CA VAL A 327 -38.68 16.44 20.80
C VAL A 327 -38.95 15.07 21.45
N SER A 328 -39.32 14.07 20.66
CA SER A 328 -39.08 12.68 21.05
C SER A 328 -37.58 12.45 20.84
N SER A 329 -36.81 12.59 21.91
CA SER A 329 -35.40 12.24 21.98
C SER A 329 -35.22 10.74 21.81
N GLN A 330 -35.29 10.25 20.57
CA GLN A 330 -34.70 8.96 20.25
C GLN A 330 -33.21 9.06 20.63
N PRO A 331 -32.70 8.22 21.53
CA PRO A 331 -31.32 8.32 21.95
C PRO A 331 -30.44 8.07 20.71
N LEU A 332 -29.70 9.09 20.28
CA LEU A 332 -28.68 8.93 19.24
C LEU A 332 -27.83 7.72 19.60
N SER A 333 -27.64 6.81 18.64
CA SER A 333 -26.82 5.61 18.83
C SER A 333 -25.45 6.00 19.39
N SER A 334 -24.87 5.15 20.24
CA SER A 334 -23.56 5.39 20.85
C SER A 334 -22.48 5.71 19.80
N ILE A 335 -22.59 5.09 18.62
CA ILE A 335 -21.73 5.32 17.45
C ILE A 335 -21.88 6.75 16.92
N ALA A 336 -23.10 7.28 16.81
CA ALA A 336 -23.32 8.65 16.32
C ALA A 336 -22.75 9.70 17.29
N LYS A 337 -22.90 9.47 18.60
CA LYS A 337 -22.31 10.35 19.62
C LYS A 337 -20.78 10.31 19.60
N ALA A 338 -20.20 9.11 19.42
CA ALA A 338 -18.75 8.95 19.30
C ALA A 338 -18.21 9.65 18.05
N GLY A 339 -18.87 9.49 16.88
CA GLY A 339 -18.46 10.13 15.64
C GLY A 339 -18.56 11.66 15.68
N GLU A 340 -19.60 12.22 16.29
CA GLU A 340 -19.71 13.68 16.45
C GLU A 340 -18.62 14.23 17.39
N LYS A 341 -18.28 13.49 18.45
CA LYS A 341 -17.18 13.86 19.35
C LYS A 341 -15.83 13.85 18.61
N GLU A 342 -15.54 12.80 17.85
CA GLU A 342 -14.32 12.72 17.04
C GLU A 342 -14.23 13.87 16.04
N ARG A 343 -15.34 14.21 15.37
CA ARG A 343 -15.41 15.36 14.47
C ARG A 343 -15.12 16.68 15.19
N GLN A 344 -15.66 16.88 16.39
CA GLN A 344 -15.41 18.09 17.19
C GLN A 344 -13.95 18.18 17.62
N ASP A 345 -13.35 17.06 18.03
CA ASP A 345 -11.95 16.98 18.43
C ASP A 345 -11.00 17.29 17.23
N VAL A 346 -11.29 16.72 16.04
CA VAL A 346 -10.55 17.03 14.80
C VAL A 346 -10.72 18.49 14.39
N HIS A 347 -11.92 19.05 14.54
CA HIS A 347 -12.16 20.46 14.22
C HIS A 347 -11.41 21.40 15.18
N LEU A 348 -11.37 21.08 16.47
CA LEU A 348 -10.63 21.86 17.46
C LEU A 348 -9.13 21.82 17.17
N THR A 349 -8.57 20.63 16.90
CA THR A 349 -7.14 20.48 16.57
C THR A 349 -6.79 21.21 15.27
N ALA A 350 -7.64 21.17 14.25
CA ALA A 350 -7.47 21.94 13.02
C ALA A 350 -7.47 23.46 13.27
N LEU A 351 -8.37 23.97 14.13
CA LEU A 351 -8.39 25.38 14.53
C LEU A 351 -7.12 25.78 15.29
N LEU A 352 -6.64 24.92 16.20
CA LEU A 352 -5.37 25.17 16.91
C LEU A 352 -4.17 25.16 15.97
N ALA A 353 -4.15 24.28 14.97
CA ALA A 353 -3.12 24.26 13.93
C ALA A 353 -3.15 25.56 13.10
N ALA A 354 -4.34 26.03 12.71
CA ALA A 354 -4.51 27.30 11.99
C ALA A 354 -4.08 28.51 12.84
N LEU A 355 -4.41 28.53 14.14
CA LEU A 355 -3.94 29.56 15.06
C LEU A 355 -2.40 29.54 15.18
N THR A 356 -1.79 28.35 15.30
CA THR A 356 -0.33 28.20 15.37
C THR A 356 0.34 28.66 14.09
N ARG A 357 -0.22 28.31 12.92
CA ARG A 357 0.25 28.77 11.62
C ARG A 357 0.16 30.30 11.48
N SER A 358 -0.96 30.91 11.89
CA SER A 358 -1.10 32.38 11.84
C SER A 358 -0.12 33.10 12.78
N VAL A 359 0.19 32.54 13.96
CA VAL A 359 1.22 33.06 14.86
C VAL A 359 2.62 32.94 14.23
N SER A 360 2.92 31.81 13.59
CA SER A 360 4.16 31.62 12.83
C SER A 360 4.29 32.63 11.69
N GLU A 361 3.25 32.78 10.88
CA GLU A 361 3.19 33.75 9.78
C GLU A 361 3.33 35.20 10.29
N ALA A 362 2.68 35.56 11.40
CA ALA A 362 2.86 36.87 12.03
C ALA A 362 4.28 37.09 12.55
N SER A 363 4.93 36.06 13.12
CA SER A 363 6.31 36.15 13.59
C SER A 363 7.32 36.32 12.44
N THR A 364 7.11 35.60 11.34
CA THR A 364 7.96 35.71 10.14
C THR A 364 7.75 37.04 9.44
N MET A 365 6.53 37.58 9.42
CA MET A 365 6.27 38.94 8.94
C MET A 365 6.93 39.99 9.85
N GLY A 366 6.89 39.80 11.17
CA GLY A 366 7.55 40.68 12.14
C GLY A 366 9.07 40.74 11.97
N THR A 367 9.72 39.59 11.75
CA THR A 367 11.16 39.53 11.48
C THR A 367 11.53 40.18 10.14
N LYS A 368 10.76 39.92 9.08
CA LYS A 368 10.93 40.59 7.77
C LYS A 368 10.73 42.10 7.89
N PHE A 369 9.71 42.56 8.62
CA PHE A 369 9.46 43.98 8.85
C PHE A 369 10.59 44.63 9.64
N GLN A 370 11.14 43.95 10.66
CA GLN A 370 12.28 44.46 11.43
C GLN A 370 13.54 44.60 10.55
N ALA A 371 13.78 43.66 9.63
CA ALA A 371 14.88 43.76 8.68
C ALA A 371 14.71 44.96 7.73
N VAL A 372 13.52 45.10 7.13
CA VAL A 372 13.21 46.21 6.20
C VAL A 372 13.25 47.57 6.90
N THR A 373 12.74 47.67 8.13
CA THR A 373 12.78 48.92 8.90
C THR A 373 14.20 49.30 9.29
N LYS A 374 15.05 48.35 9.68
CA LYS A 374 16.49 48.61 9.91
C LYS A 374 17.18 49.10 8.64
N GLU A 375 16.89 48.48 7.50
CA GLU A 375 17.47 48.88 6.22
C GLU A 375 16.99 50.27 5.78
N LYS A 376 15.69 50.56 5.93
CA LYS A 376 15.11 51.89 5.67
C LYS A 376 15.72 52.97 6.56
N GLN A 377 15.89 52.69 7.85
CA GLN A 377 16.55 53.63 8.78
C GLN A 377 18.03 53.82 8.45
N ALA A 378 18.74 52.78 8.03
CA ALA A 378 20.12 52.89 7.55
C ALA A 378 20.21 53.76 6.28
N LYS A 379 19.27 53.58 5.35
CA LYS A 379 19.17 54.37 4.10
C LYS A 379 18.81 55.84 4.36
N GLU A 380 17.92 56.12 5.32
CA GLU A 380 17.59 57.48 5.75
C GLU A 380 18.78 58.16 6.46
N ARG A 381 19.58 57.45 7.26
CA ARG A 381 20.81 58.00 7.86
C ARG A 381 21.87 58.35 6.80
N ILE A 382 22.02 57.52 5.76
CA ILE A 382 22.95 57.79 4.65
C ILE A 382 22.46 58.97 3.80
N SER A 383 21.15 59.08 3.56
CA SER A 383 20.52 60.22 2.87
C SER A 383 20.73 61.56 3.60
N ASN A 384 20.61 61.58 4.94
CA ASN A 384 20.81 62.78 5.74
C ASN A 384 22.29 63.23 5.83
N ILE A 385 23.25 62.32 5.64
CA ILE A 385 24.68 62.66 5.54
C ILE A 385 25.01 63.25 4.15
N GLY A 386 24.28 62.88 3.10
CA GLY A 386 24.45 63.40 1.74
C GLY A 386 23.89 64.81 1.47
N ARG A 387 23.08 65.38 2.39
CA ARG A 387 22.41 66.68 2.19
C ARG A 387 22.94 67.83 3.08
N GLY A 388 24.05 67.61 3.78
CA GLY A 388 24.68 68.59 4.70
C GLY A 388 26.05 69.14 4.26
N GLY A 389 26.43 69.01 2.98
CA GLY A 389 27.78 69.35 2.50
C GLY A 389 27.90 70.71 1.79
N ARG A 390 27.80 71.82 2.53
CA ARG A 390 28.39 73.11 2.13
C ARG A 390 28.90 73.82 3.39
N GLY A 391 30.21 73.79 3.61
CA GLY A 391 30.83 74.46 4.76
C GLY A 391 32.34 74.33 4.73
N MET A 392 32.97 75.35 4.15
CA MET A 392 34.39 75.56 3.97
C MET A 392 35.13 75.75 5.31
N GLY A 393 36.36 75.25 5.40
CA GLY A 393 37.45 75.96 6.11
C GLY A 393 37.99 75.33 7.42
N GLY A 394 39.30 75.10 7.42
CA GLY A 394 40.12 75.30 8.63
C GLY A 394 40.79 74.08 9.25
N MET A 395 41.92 73.64 8.67
CA MET A 395 43.10 73.17 9.45
C MET A 395 43.66 74.36 10.28
N PRO A 396 44.55 74.21 11.29
CA PRO A 396 45.45 73.07 11.52
C PRO A 396 45.74 72.68 13.00
N GLY A 397 46.45 71.55 13.16
CA GLY A 397 47.56 71.48 14.12
C GLY A 397 47.60 70.25 15.04
N GLY A 398 48.72 69.53 15.01
CA GLY A 398 49.09 68.59 16.08
C GLY A 398 49.93 67.42 15.60
N TYR A 399 51.22 67.45 15.90
CA TYR A 399 52.27 66.52 15.49
C TYR A 399 52.33 65.25 16.35
N ALA A 400 52.94 64.21 15.75
CA ALA A 400 53.60 63.03 16.34
C ALA A 400 52.71 62.07 17.16
N GLU A 401 52.85 60.74 17.11
CA GLU A 401 54.07 59.96 17.31
C GLU A 401 53.79 58.48 16.94
N GLU A 402 54.87 57.78 16.54
CA GLU A 402 55.15 56.33 16.48
C GLU A 402 53.97 55.32 16.64
N GLY A 403 53.77 54.35 15.74
CA GLY A 403 54.77 53.37 15.33
C GLY A 403 54.78 52.16 16.27
N ARG A 404 53.87 51.18 16.08
CA ARG A 404 54.17 49.79 16.42
C ARG A 404 53.30 48.75 15.72
N LEU A 405 53.99 47.76 15.18
CA LEU A 405 53.51 46.55 14.54
C LEU A 405 52.57 45.71 15.42
N GLY A 406 51.66 44.98 14.77
CA GLY A 406 50.91 43.88 15.35
C GLY A 406 50.44 42.94 14.23
N GLU A 407 51.36 42.09 13.75
CA GLU A 407 51.11 40.97 12.85
C GLU A 407 50.77 39.71 13.66
N ALA A 408 49.90 38.85 13.07
CA ALA A 408 49.59 37.46 13.41
C ALA A 408 48.91 37.21 14.77
N GLY A 409 47.93 36.32 14.92
CA GLY A 409 47.49 35.19 14.11
C GLY A 409 47.14 34.05 15.07
N GLY A 410 46.02 33.35 14.82
CA GLY A 410 45.89 31.92 15.09
C GLY A 410 45.68 31.39 16.52
N VAL A 411 44.59 30.62 16.62
CA VAL A 411 44.42 29.35 17.37
C VAL A 411 44.14 29.43 18.88
N SER A 412 42.89 29.18 19.24
CA SER A 412 42.46 27.97 19.98
C SER A 412 40.99 27.69 19.69
#